data_AF-A0A9X1ZUG8-F1
#
_entry.id   AF-A0A9X1ZUG8-F1
#
_cell.length_a   1.000
_cell.length_b   1.000
_cell.length_c   1.000
_cell.angle_alpha   90.00
_cell.angle_beta   90.00
_cell.angle_gamma   90.00
#
_symmetry.space_group_name_H-M   'P 1'
#
loop_
_entity.id
_entity.type
_entity.pdbx_description
1 polymer ?
#
loop_
_entity_poly.entity_id
_entity_poly.type
_entity_poly.pdbx_seq_one_letter_code
_entity_poly.pdbx_strand_id
1 'polypeptide(L)'
;MKLKLFMLLIFFSVNILAQEELKEKFNYKVTYKLDFKLDSTSAEKRSEYMILYLGDDISQFSSRAYVLANPIVRRGNNGSTSRAAVTKFFTKTIKDQGASKMYNSVFVPMTDFFYVQELRLFDWEIHSETKIIKDYKVQKATTSFAGRDYMAWFTTEIPVSDGPYKFNGLPGLILEIADTGNDYVFSFIGLEKITPALTYKINFNQYIKTTQEDIAEILHEYRRDPPTYVRAQGINTHRKVDPEWHKKMVAAFTKMLEKENNPIELE
;
A
#
# COMPACT_ATOMS: atom_id res chain seq x y z
N MET A 1 38.20 1.26 57.47
CA MET A 1 36.94 0.94 56.74
C MET A 1 37.05 1.50 55.33
N LYS A 2 37.06 0.63 54.31
CA LYS A 2 37.16 1.01 52.89
C LYS A 2 35.76 1.42 52.38
N LEU A 3 35.57 2.68 52.02
CA LEU A 3 34.34 3.16 51.37
C LEU A 3 34.51 3.01 49.86
N LYS A 4 33.83 2.03 49.25
CA LYS A 4 33.81 1.83 47.80
C LYS A 4 32.94 2.92 47.16
N LEU A 5 33.55 3.81 46.39
CA LEU A 5 32.88 4.74 45.50
C LEU A 5 32.43 3.97 44.25
N PHE A 6 31.13 3.69 44.13
CA PHE A 6 30.55 3.07 42.93
C PHE A 6 30.02 4.19 42.04
N MET A 7 30.79 4.53 41.01
CA MET A 7 30.42 5.52 39.99
C MET A 7 29.47 4.81 39.01
N LEU A 8 28.16 5.07 39.14
CA LEU A 8 27.15 4.57 38.22
C LEU A 8 27.19 5.44 36.95
N LEU A 9 27.96 5.00 35.95
CA LEU A 9 27.91 5.53 34.58
C LEU A 9 26.56 5.15 33.98
N ILE A 10 25.60 6.07 34.02
CA ILE A 10 24.37 5.98 33.26
C ILE A 10 24.74 6.25 31.79
N PHE A 11 24.91 5.18 31.02
CA PHE A 11 24.89 5.26 29.57
C PHE A 11 23.49 5.75 29.15
N PHE A 12 23.35 7.05 28.93
CA PHE A 12 22.30 7.57 28.06
C PHE A 12 22.66 7.08 26.65
N SER A 13 22.14 5.91 26.26
CA SER A 13 22.04 5.55 24.86
C SER A 13 21.15 6.61 24.22
N VAL A 14 21.79 7.59 23.58
CA VAL A 14 21.12 8.45 22.62
C VAL A 14 20.66 7.51 21.52
N ASN A 15 19.41 7.05 21.60
CA ASN A 15 18.75 6.47 20.45
C ASN A 15 18.73 7.59 19.43
N ILE A 16 19.70 7.55 18.51
CA ILE A 16 19.62 8.28 17.25
C ILE A 16 18.33 7.75 16.64
N LEU A 17 17.24 8.51 16.77
CA LEU A 17 16.04 8.31 15.99
C LEU A 17 16.49 8.42 14.55
N ALA A 18 16.76 7.28 13.92
CA ALA A 18 17.12 7.23 12.53
C ALA A 18 16.01 7.95 11.75
N GLN A 19 16.40 8.99 11.03
CA GLN A 19 15.51 9.75 10.18
C GLN A 19 15.00 8.80 9.08
N GLU A 20 13.76 8.31 9.19
CA GLU A 20 13.12 7.49 8.16
C GLU A 20 12.61 8.43 7.04
N GLU A 21 13.53 9.05 6.31
CA GLU A 21 13.24 9.83 5.11
C GLU A 21 13.76 9.07 3.90
N LEU A 22 12.89 8.76 2.94
CA LEU A 22 13.28 8.16 1.68
C LEU A 22 13.25 9.21 0.56
N LYS A 23 14.25 9.16 -0.31
CA LYS A 23 14.36 9.99 -1.50
C LYS A 23 14.75 9.12 -2.67
N GLU A 24 14.10 9.33 -3.81
CA GLU A 24 14.40 8.60 -5.04
C GLU A 24 14.07 9.47 -6.26
N LYS A 25 14.68 9.15 -7.40
CA LYS A 25 14.24 9.61 -8.71
C LYS A 25 13.63 8.44 -9.48
N PHE A 26 12.33 8.52 -9.72
CA PHE A 26 11.65 7.52 -10.52
C PHE A 26 11.87 7.77 -12.00
N ASN A 27 12.52 6.81 -12.65
CA ASN A 27 12.88 6.83 -14.06
C ASN A 27 11.80 6.19 -14.94
N TYR A 28 10.98 5.31 -14.37
CA TYR A 28 9.92 4.59 -15.09
C TYR A 28 8.61 4.57 -14.30
N LYS A 29 7.52 4.48 -15.05
CA LYS A 29 6.15 4.28 -14.56
C LYS A 29 5.56 3.06 -15.24
N VAL A 30 5.15 2.09 -14.45
CA VAL A 30 4.38 0.93 -14.93
C VAL A 30 2.92 1.11 -14.52
N THR A 31 2.02 0.93 -15.49
CA THR A 31 0.58 0.96 -15.24
C THR A 31 0.05 -0.47 -15.25
N TYR A 32 -0.73 -0.83 -14.23
CA TYR A 32 -1.50 -2.07 -14.17
C TYR A 32 -2.99 -1.77 -14.16
N LYS A 33 -3.80 -2.70 -14.65
CA LYS A 33 -5.22 -2.78 -14.34
C LYS A 33 -5.40 -3.88 -13.29
N LEU A 34 -6.05 -3.54 -12.19
CA LEU A 34 -6.48 -4.47 -11.17
C LEU A 34 -7.96 -4.77 -11.38
N ASP A 35 -8.28 -6.02 -11.67
CA ASP A 35 -9.64 -6.55 -11.59
C ASP A 35 -9.82 -7.27 -10.26
N PHE A 36 -10.83 -6.90 -9.47
CA PHE A 36 -11.02 -7.42 -8.12
C PHE A 36 -12.48 -7.68 -7.75
N LYS A 37 -12.71 -8.64 -6.85
CA LYS A 37 -14.01 -9.04 -6.35
C LYS A 37 -14.11 -8.75 -4.84
N LEU A 38 -15.03 -7.88 -4.45
CA LEU A 38 -15.20 -7.46 -3.04
C LEU A 38 -16.06 -8.42 -2.22
N ASP A 39 -17.04 -9.06 -2.86
CA ASP A 39 -17.95 -10.01 -2.25
C ASP A 39 -17.66 -11.39 -2.81
N SER A 40 -17.13 -12.28 -1.98
CA SER A 40 -16.75 -13.66 -2.33
C SER A 40 -17.89 -14.48 -2.96
N THR A 41 -19.15 -14.13 -2.68
CA THR A 41 -20.33 -14.82 -3.20
C THR A 41 -20.86 -14.24 -4.51
N SER A 42 -20.42 -13.04 -4.89
CA SER A 42 -20.89 -12.33 -6.08
C SER A 42 -20.11 -12.71 -7.35
N ALA A 43 -20.73 -12.58 -8.53
CA ALA A 43 -20.01 -12.62 -9.80
C ALA A 43 -19.47 -11.24 -10.23
N GLU A 44 -19.86 -10.17 -9.53
CA GLU A 44 -19.46 -8.79 -9.86
C GLU A 44 -17.96 -8.58 -9.60
N LYS A 45 -17.26 -8.10 -10.64
CA LYS A 45 -15.89 -7.59 -10.52
C LYS A 45 -15.86 -6.09 -10.72
N ARG A 46 -14.92 -5.45 -10.05
CA ARG A 46 -14.58 -4.04 -10.22
C ARG A 46 -13.17 -3.93 -10.78
N SER A 47 -12.88 -2.77 -11.36
CA SER A 47 -11.57 -2.51 -11.94
C SER A 47 -11.00 -1.19 -11.47
N GLU A 48 -9.68 -1.16 -11.27
CA GLU A 48 -8.95 0.06 -10.96
C GLU A 48 -7.57 0.08 -11.64
N TYR A 49 -7.11 1.26 -12.05
CA TYR A 49 -5.73 1.40 -12.52
C TYR A 49 -4.79 1.62 -11.34
N MET A 50 -3.68 0.90 -11.35
CA MET A 50 -2.62 0.98 -10.36
C MET A 50 -1.32 1.45 -11.02
N ILE A 51 -0.49 2.16 -10.27
CA ILE A 51 0.77 2.71 -10.74
C ILE A 51 1.90 2.15 -9.88
N LEU A 52 2.93 1.64 -10.53
CA LEU A 52 4.23 1.32 -9.95
C LEU A 52 5.26 2.29 -10.53
N TYR A 53 5.82 3.15 -9.69
CA TYR A 53 6.99 3.94 -10.04
C TYR A 53 8.26 3.15 -9.71
N LEU A 54 9.25 3.20 -10.60
CA LEU A 54 10.52 2.49 -10.46
C LEU A 54 11.67 3.51 -10.47
N GLY A 55 12.45 3.52 -9.38
CA GLY A 55 13.75 4.16 -9.27
C GLY A 55 14.88 3.14 -9.42
N ASP A 56 16.05 3.46 -8.88
CA ASP A 56 17.21 2.57 -8.94
C ASP A 56 17.12 1.51 -7.83
N ASP A 57 16.82 1.94 -6.59
CA ASP A 57 16.69 1.04 -5.43
C ASP A 57 15.28 1.06 -4.82
N ILE A 58 14.52 2.12 -5.06
CA ILE A 58 13.20 2.32 -4.47
C ILE A 58 12.11 2.25 -5.53
N SER A 59 11.05 1.51 -5.24
CA SER A 59 9.81 1.55 -6.00
C SER A 59 8.62 1.99 -5.16
N GLN A 60 7.57 2.48 -5.80
CA GLN A 60 6.34 2.89 -5.13
C GLN A 60 5.12 2.43 -5.92
N PHE A 61 4.30 1.58 -5.29
CA PHE A 61 3.04 1.09 -5.81
C PHE A 61 1.83 1.72 -5.12
N SER A 62 0.83 2.18 -5.88
CA SER A 62 -0.43 2.71 -5.34
C SER A 62 -1.52 2.75 -6.39
N SER A 63 -2.78 2.92 -5.97
CA SER A 63 -3.86 3.30 -6.89
C SER A 63 -3.50 4.57 -7.68
N ARG A 64 -3.84 4.57 -8.98
CA ARG A 64 -3.73 5.75 -9.85
C ARG A 64 -4.55 6.92 -9.32
N ALA A 65 -5.66 6.65 -8.65
CA ALA A 65 -6.53 7.69 -8.12
C ALA A 65 -5.82 8.52 -7.03
N TYR A 66 -4.92 7.91 -6.24
CA TYR A 66 -4.05 8.67 -5.31
C TYR A 66 -3.04 9.56 -6.02
N VAL A 67 -2.49 9.11 -7.15
CA VAL A 67 -1.59 9.91 -7.97
C VAL A 67 -2.34 11.12 -8.57
N LEU A 68 -3.60 10.92 -8.98
CA LEU A 68 -4.45 11.97 -9.57
C LEU A 68 -5.07 12.92 -8.55
N ALA A 69 -5.21 12.53 -7.28
CA ALA A 69 -5.67 13.40 -6.20
C ALA A 69 -4.72 14.59 -5.89
N ASN A 70 -3.59 14.68 -6.63
CA ASN A 70 -2.88 15.90 -7.08
C ASN A 70 -1.65 16.35 -6.25
N PRO A 71 -0.45 16.59 -6.87
CA PRO A 71 0.71 17.21 -6.19
C PRO A 71 0.58 18.71 -5.88
N ILE A 72 -0.38 19.43 -6.44
CA ILE A 72 -0.53 20.90 -6.25
C ILE A 72 -1.20 21.27 -4.90
N VAL A 73 -1.79 20.31 -4.18
CA VAL A 73 -2.56 20.60 -2.96
C VAL A 73 -1.70 20.57 -1.68
N ARG A 74 -0.50 19.99 -1.70
CA ARG A 74 0.37 19.93 -0.49
C ARG A 74 1.29 21.13 -0.28
N ARG A 75 1.37 22.08 -1.22
CA ARG A 75 2.07 23.37 -1.03
C ARG A 75 1.22 24.52 -1.56
N GLY A 76 0.42 25.13 -0.68
CA GLY A 76 0.00 26.53 -0.88
C GLY A 76 -1.49 26.85 -0.88
N ASN A 77 -2.41 25.92 -0.63
CA ASN A 77 -3.83 26.26 -0.52
C ASN A 77 -4.45 25.78 0.80
N ASN A 78 -4.94 26.73 1.60
CA ASN A 78 -5.81 26.50 2.76
C ASN A 78 -7.25 26.08 2.35
N GLY A 79 -7.38 25.37 1.24
CA GLY A 79 -8.65 24.89 0.71
C GLY A 79 -8.61 23.38 0.57
N SER A 80 -9.43 22.69 1.37
CA SER A 80 -9.68 21.25 1.21
C SER A 80 -10.38 21.01 -0.13
N THR A 81 -9.63 20.71 -1.18
CA THR A 81 -10.17 20.09 -2.39
C THR A 81 -9.99 18.58 -2.27
N SER A 82 -10.72 17.97 -1.33
CA SER A 82 -10.79 16.51 -1.20
C SER A 82 -11.63 15.94 -2.35
N ARG A 83 -11.07 15.90 -3.57
CA ARG A 83 -11.46 14.84 -4.49
C ARG A 83 -10.71 13.59 -4.04
N ALA A 84 -11.19 13.02 -2.94
CA ALA A 84 -10.71 11.75 -2.46
C ALA A 84 -10.94 10.73 -3.57
N ALA A 85 -9.86 10.12 -4.03
CA ALA A 85 -9.94 8.86 -4.74
C ALA A 85 -10.82 7.90 -3.93
N VAL A 86 -11.98 7.51 -4.44
CA VAL A 86 -12.83 6.49 -3.81
C VAL A 86 -12.31 5.11 -4.22
N THR A 87 -11.00 4.88 -4.04
CA THR A 87 -10.36 3.58 -4.23
C THR A 87 -10.63 2.70 -3.03
N LYS A 88 -10.60 1.37 -3.23
CA LYS A 88 -10.65 0.38 -2.14
C LYS A 88 -9.27 -0.14 -1.74
N PHE A 89 -8.20 0.30 -2.42
CA PHE A 89 -6.82 -0.06 -2.13
C PHE A 89 -6.12 1.15 -1.54
N PHE A 90 -6.27 1.33 -0.23
CA PHE A 90 -5.81 2.53 0.49
C PHE A 90 -4.30 2.58 0.74
N THR A 91 -3.60 1.46 0.51
CA THR A 91 -2.19 1.31 0.81
C THR A 91 -1.33 1.85 -0.31
N LYS A 92 -0.38 2.71 0.07
CA LYS A 92 0.81 2.99 -0.73
C LYS A 92 1.94 2.11 -0.21
N THR A 93 2.47 1.28 -1.10
CA THR A 93 3.57 0.37 -0.79
C THR A 93 4.85 0.91 -1.41
N ILE A 94 5.91 0.99 -0.62
CA ILE A 94 7.24 1.42 -1.04
C ILE A 94 8.19 0.28 -0.75
N LYS A 95 8.94 -0.17 -1.75
CA LYS A 95 9.92 -1.24 -1.62
C LYS A 95 11.30 -0.62 -1.73
N ASP A 96 12.12 -0.82 -0.72
CA ASP A 96 13.52 -0.37 -0.67
C ASP A 96 14.41 -1.60 -0.77
N GLN A 97 14.96 -1.82 -1.96
CA GLN A 97 15.79 -2.99 -2.28
C GLN A 97 17.11 -2.92 -1.50
N GLY A 98 17.72 -1.74 -1.39
CA GLY A 98 18.99 -1.52 -0.70
C GLY A 98 18.88 -1.81 0.80
N ALA A 99 17.78 -1.41 1.44
CA ALA A 99 17.51 -1.71 2.85
C ALA A 99 16.85 -3.08 3.07
N SER A 100 16.41 -3.76 2.00
CA SER A 100 15.57 -4.97 2.04
C SER A 100 14.29 -4.79 2.88
N LYS A 101 13.67 -3.61 2.81
CA LYS A 101 12.47 -3.25 3.58
C LYS A 101 11.30 -2.87 2.70
N MET A 102 10.10 -3.13 3.20
CA MET A 102 8.85 -2.67 2.60
C MET A 102 8.11 -1.76 3.58
N TYR A 103 7.81 -0.54 3.15
CA TYR A 103 7.05 0.45 3.90
C TYR A 103 5.64 0.53 3.31
N ASN A 104 4.64 0.39 4.17
CA ASN A 104 3.24 0.47 3.77
C ASN A 104 2.59 1.62 4.53
N SER A 105 2.11 2.63 3.80
CA SER A 105 1.42 3.77 4.39
C SER A 105 -0.05 3.77 4.02
N VAL A 106 -0.90 4.12 4.99
CA VAL A 106 -2.36 4.19 4.84
C VAL A 106 -2.83 5.51 5.45
N PHE A 107 -3.66 6.24 4.70
CA PHE A 107 -4.39 7.37 5.25
C PHE A 107 -5.74 6.88 5.79
N VAL A 108 -5.95 7.02 7.08
CA VAL A 108 -7.27 6.95 7.72
C VAL A 108 -7.63 8.38 8.08
N PRO A 109 -8.88 8.86 7.91
CA PRO A 109 -9.17 10.28 8.03
C PRO A 109 -8.49 10.97 9.21
N MET A 110 -7.70 11.99 8.86
CA MET A 110 -6.87 12.84 9.72
C MET A 110 -5.46 12.35 10.04
N THR A 111 -5.15 11.09 9.78
CA THR A 111 -3.90 10.50 10.23
C THR A 111 -3.30 9.63 9.15
N ASP A 112 -2.06 9.95 8.80
CA ASP A 112 -1.23 9.11 7.96
C ASP A 112 -0.50 8.10 8.86
N PHE A 113 -0.78 6.81 8.68
CA PHE A 113 -0.12 5.71 9.39
C PHE A 113 0.88 5.01 8.46
N PHE A 114 1.86 4.34 9.05
CA PHE A 114 2.69 3.40 8.32
C PHE A 114 3.19 2.25 9.19
N TYR A 115 3.53 1.15 8.53
CA TYR A 115 4.27 0.05 9.11
C TYR A 115 5.39 -0.38 8.17
N VAL A 116 6.37 -1.09 8.73
CA VAL A 116 7.52 -1.61 8.01
C VAL A 116 7.57 -3.11 8.20
N GLN A 117 7.82 -3.83 7.11
CA GLN A 117 8.00 -5.27 7.11
C GLN A 117 9.19 -5.67 6.22
N GLU A 118 9.59 -6.93 6.30
CA GLU A 118 10.63 -7.48 5.43
C GLU A 118 10.18 -7.42 3.96
N LEU A 119 11.13 -7.19 3.04
CA LEU A 119 10.82 -7.11 1.62
C LEU A 119 10.57 -8.50 1.00
N ARG A 120 11.35 -9.51 1.43
CA ARG A 120 11.30 -10.87 0.93
C ARG A 120 10.21 -11.67 1.66
N LEU A 121 8.98 -11.53 1.17
CA LEU A 121 7.80 -12.21 1.72
C LEU A 121 7.37 -13.46 0.94
N PHE A 122 7.99 -13.75 -0.20
CA PHE A 122 7.50 -14.73 -1.16
C PHE A 122 8.57 -15.78 -1.45
N ASP A 123 8.18 -17.04 -1.31
CA ASP A 123 8.97 -18.20 -1.70
C ASP A 123 8.47 -18.66 -3.08
N TRP A 124 9.06 -18.10 -4.13
CA TRP A 124 8.64 -18.36 -5.51
C TRP A 124 9.11 -19.72 -6.01
N GLU A 125 8.17 -20.49 -6.57
CA GLU A 125 8.47 -21.61 -7.45
C GLU A 125 8.41 -21.14 -8.90
N ILE A 126 9.55 -21.17 -9.60
CA ILE A 126 9.64 -20.75 -11.01
C ILE A 126 9.43 -21.97 -11.91
N HIS A 127 8.54 -21.82 -12.88
CA HIS A 127 8.13 -22.89 -13.78
C HIS A 127 8.68 -22.68 -15.19
N SER A 128 8.72 -23.74 -16.01
CA SER A 128 9.25 -23.69 -17.38
C SER A 128 8.28 -23.06 -18.39
N GLU A 129 7.00 -22.95 -18.03
CA GLU A 129 5.97 -22.40 -18.90
C GLU A 129 6.25 -20.94 -19.25
N THR A 130 6.12 -20.64 -20.54
CA THR A 130 6.27 -19.29 -21.07
C THR A 130 5.08 -18.90 -21.93
N LYS A 131 4.77 -17.61 -21.97
CA LYS A 131 3.83 -17.03 -22.92
C LYS A 131 4.33 -15.65 -23.36
N ILE A 132 3.60 -15.00 -24.24
CA ILE A 132 3.83 -13.60 -24.61
C ILE A 132 2.75 -12.74 -23.95
N ILE A 133 3.17 -11.68 -23.25
CA ILE A 133 2.29 -10.60 -22.80
C ILE A 133 2.73 -9.34 -23.52
N LYS A 134 1.88 -8.84 -24.42
CA LYS A 134 2.21 -7.78 -25.37
C LYS A 134 3.43 -8.14 -26.21
N ASP A 135 4.57 -7.50 -25.97
CA ASP A 135 5.82 -7.71 -26.71
C ASP A 135 6.87 -8.42 -25.85
N TYR A 136 6.54 -8.83 -24.62
CA TYR A 136 7.47 -9.46 -23.68
C TYR A 136 7.24 -10.97 -23.59
N LYS A 137 8.32 -11.74 -23.68
CA LYS A 137 8.33 -13.13 -23.27
C LYS A 137 8.33 -13.18 -21.75
N VAL A 138 7.33 -13.88 -21.21
CA VAL A 138 7.16 -14.05 -19.76
C VAL A 138 7.28 -15.51 -19.37
N GLN A 139 7.71 -15.73 -18.13
CA GLN A 139 7.84 -17.03 -17.49
C GLN A 139 6.90 -17.09 -16.29
N LYS A 140 6.33 -18.26 -16.04
CA LYS A 140 5.42 -18.51 -14.92
C LYS A 140 6.18 -18.68 -13.60
N ALA A 141 5.61 -18.18 -12.52
CA ALA A 141 6.00 -18.51 -11.15
C ALA A 141 4.76 -18.64 -10.25
N THR A 142 4.85 -19.36 -9.14
CA THR A 142 3.78 -19.49 -8.15
C THR A 142 4.31 -19.26 -6.73
N THR A 143 3.44 -18.77 -5.85
CA THR A 143 3.71 -18.61 -4.41
C THR A 143 2.39 -18.66 -3.65
N SER A 144 2.44 -19.01 -2.37
CA SER A 144 1.33 -18.79 -1.43
C SER A 144 1.63 -17.58 -0.56
N PHE A 145 0.63 -16.75 -0.28
CA PHE A 145 0.77 -15.55 0.54
C PHE A 145 -0.58 -15.14 1.14
N ALA A 146 -0.60 -14.86 2.45
CA ALA A 146 -1.75 -14.35 3.20
C ALA A 146 -3.07 -15.10 2.92
N GLY A 147 -3.02 -16.44 3.03
CA GLY A 147 -4.16 -17.32 2.80
C GLY A 147 -4.57 -17.53 1.34
N ARG A 148 -3.80 -17.05 0.34
CA ARG A 148 -4.09 -17.23 -1.09
C ARG A 148 -2.92 -17.83 -1.85
N ASP A 149 -3.23 -18.60 -2.89
CA ASP A 149 -2.27 -19.07 -3.88
C ASP A 149 -2.27 -18.17 -5.09
N TYR A 150 -1.08 -17.78 -5.54
CA TYR A 150 -0.88 -16.87 -6.66
C TYR A 150 -0.10 -17.50 -7.79
N MET A 151 -0.50 -17.17 -9.02
CA MET A 151 0.25 -17.40 -10.24
C MET A 151 0.70 -16.06 -10.83
N ALA A 152 2.01 -15.89 -11.00
CA ALA A 152 2.63 -14.73 -11.60
C ALA A 152 3.24 -15.06 -12.97
N TRP A 153 3.28 -14.06 -13.85
CA TRP A 153 4.02 -14.08 -15.10
C TRP A 153 5.00 -12.91 -15.12
N PHE A 154 6.30 -13.20 -15.12
CA PHE A 154 7.37 -12.20 -15.05
C PHE A 154 8.26 -12.24 -16.29
N THR A 155 8.96 -11.14 -16.60
CA THR A 155 9.93 -11.09 -17.72
C THR A 155 11.30 -10.62 -17.25
N THR A 156 12.36 -11.33 -17.67
CA THR A 156 13.75 -10.91 -17.46
C THR A 156 14.20 -9.82 -18.43
N GLU A 157 13.39 -9.51 -19.45
CA GLU A 157 13.67 -8.42 -20.40
C GLU A 157 13.57 -7.04 -19.73
N ILE A 158 12.83 -6.96 -18.62
CA ILE A 158 12.84 -5.83 -17.69
C ILE A 158 13.44 -6.37 -16.38
N PRO A 159 14.78 -6.28 -16.18
CA PRO A 159 15.49 -6.94 -15.09
C PRO A 159 15.34 -6.19 -13.75
N VAL A 160 14.09 -5.93 -13.35
CA VAL A 160 13.72 -5.25 -12.11
C VAL A 160 12.92 -6.24 -11.26
N SER A 161 13.44 -6.60 -10.10
CA SER A 161 12.79 -7.56 -9.18
C SER A 161 11.63 -6.92 -8.41
N ASP A 162 10.54 -6.63 -9.13
CA ASP A 162 9.39 -5.91 -8.60
C ASP A 162 8.09 -6.30 -9.30
N GLY A 163 6.97 -5.73 -8.86
CA GLY A 163 5.64 -6.07 -9.30
C GLY A 163 4.55 -5.24 -8.63
N PRO A 164 3.29 -5.46 -8.99
CA PRO A 164 2.17 -4.78 -8.35
C PRO A 164 2.04 -5.18 -6.87
N TYR A 165 1.44 -4.30 -6.07
CA TYR A 165 1.22 -4.51 -4.63
C TYR A 165 2.53 -4.83 -3.87
N LYS A 166 2.50 -5.82 -2.97
CA LYS A 166 3.66 -6.29 -2.21
C LYS A 166 4.59 -7.19 -3.03
N PHE A 167 4.10 -7.81 -4.12
CA PHE A 167 4.83 -8.84 -4.89
C PHE A 167 6.15 -8.34 -5.47
N ASN A 168 7.22 -9.08 -5.18
CA ASN A 168 8.60 -8.82 -5.62
C ASN A 168 9.42 -10.13 -5.51
N GLY A 169 10.72 -10.10 -5.87
CA GLY A 169 11.64 -11.22 -5.61
C GLY A 169 11.87 -12.18 -6.78
N LEU A 170 11.17 -12.02 -7.90
CA LEU A 170 11.46 -12.74 -9.16
C LEU A 170 12.60 -12.07 -9.93
N PRO A 171 13.34 -12.77 -10.81
CA PRO A 171 14.50 -12.21 -11.52
C PRO A 171 14.13 -11.24 -12.66
N GLY A 172 12.96 -10.61 -12.58
CA GLY A 172 12.43 -9.68 -13.57
C GLY A 172 11.05 -9.15 -13.16
N LEU A 173 10.53 -8.19 -13.93
CA LEU A 173 9.29 -7.49 -13.59
C LEU A 173 8.09 -8.43 -13.75
N ILE A 174 7.25 -8.50 -12.72
CA ILE A 174 5.96 -9.19 -12.76
C ILE A 174 4.99 -8.40 -13.64
N LEU A 175 4.59 -8.95 -14.79
CA LEU A 175 3.64 -8.30 -15.70
C LEU A 175 2.19 -8.68 -15.39
N GLU A 176 1.96 -9.92 -14.98
CA GLU A 176 0.64 -10.38 -14.54
C GLU A 176 0.77 -11.14 -13.24
N ILE A 177 -0.19 -10.98 -12.34
CA ILE A 177 -0.35 -11.86 -11.19
C ILE A 177 -1.82 -11.98 -10.82
N ALA A 178 -2.26 -13.21 -10.56
CA ALA A 178 -3.63 -13.53 -10.17
C ALA A 178 -3.63 -14.53 -9.03
N ASP A 179 -4.59 -14.42 -8.11
CA ASP A 179 -4.90 -15.54 -7.22
C ASP A 179 -5.58 -16.66 -8.02
N THR A 180 -5.54 -17.89 -7.52
CA THR A 180 -6.14 -19.07 -8.20
C THR A 180 -7.65 -18.93 -8.42
N GLY A 181 -8.36 -18.18 -7.57
CA GLY A 181 -9.78 -17.83 -7.73
C GLY A 181 -10.05 -16.77 -8.81
N ASN A 182 -9.02 -16.08 -9.30
CA ASN A 182 -9.13 -14.87 -10.11
C ASN A 182 -9.99 -13.77 -9.45
N ASP A 183 -10.02 -13.75 -8.12
CA ASP A 183 -10.66 -12.71 -7.34
C ASP A 183 -9.88 -11.41 -7.37
N TYR A 184 -8.57 -11.48 -7.61
CA TYR A 184 -7.63 -10.38 -7.73
C TYR A 184 -6.68 -10.67 -8.89
N VAL A 185 -6.77 -9.86 -9.95
CA VAL A 185 -5.94 -10.01 -11.15
C VAL A 185 -5.30 -8.66 -11.47
N PHE A 186 -3.98 -8.59 -11.34
CA PHE A 186 -3.19 -7.46 -11.84
C PHE A 186 -2.69 -7.77 -13.25
N SER A 187 -3.02 -6.90 -14.20
CA SER A 187 -2.65 -7.04 -15.61
C SER A 187 -1.81 -5.86 -16.08
N PHE A 188 -0.66 -6.12 -16.70
CA PHE A 188 0.22 -5.10 -17.26
C PHE A 188 -0.45 -4.31 -18.38
N ILE A 189 -0.45 -2.98 -18.25
CA ILE A 189 -0.99 -2.06 -19.25
C ILE A 189 0.13 -1.34 -20.00
N GLY A 190 1.27 -1.06 -19.37
CA GLY A 190 2.38 -0.44 -20.08
C GLY A 190 3.48 0.06 -19.17
N LEU A 191 4.65 0.25 -19.77
CA LEU A 191 5.83 0.82 -19.15
C LEU A 191 6.20 2.10 -19.90
N GLU A 192 6.38 3.19 -19.16
CA GLU A 192 6.71 4.50 -19.70
C GLU A 192 7.99 5.02 -19.03
N LYS A 193 8.93 5.53 -19.83
CA LYS A 193 10.09 6.27 -19.31
C LYS A 193 9.63 7.68 -18.91
N ILE A 194 10.00 8.11 -17.70
CA ILE A 194 9.68 9.43 -17.17
C ILE A 194 10.83 10.39 -17.49
N THR A 195 10.57 11.43 -18.28
CA THR A 195 11.59 12.41 -18.68
C THR A 195 11.05 13.84 -18.49
N PRO A 196 11.67 14.67 -17.61
CA PRO A 196 12.74 14.31 -16.67
C PRO A 196 12.24 13.34 -15.58
N ALA A 197 13.16 12.62 -14.93
CA ALA A 197 12.82 11.70 -13.85
C ALA A 197 12.02 12.38 -12.72
N LEU A 198 11.03 11.68 -12.17
CA LEU A 198 10.15 12.20 -11.13
C LEU A 198 10.86 12.15 -9.77
N THR A 199 11.10 13.31 -9.15
CA THR A 199 11.66 13.35 -7.80
C THR A 199 10.60 12.94 -6.78
N TYR A 200 10.91 11.90 -6.02
CA TYR A 200 10.08 11.38 -4.93
C TYR A 200 10.77 11.61 -3.59
N LYS A 201 9.99 12.06 -2.60
CA LYS A 201 10.43 12.20 -1.22
C LYS A 201 9.27 11.89 -0.29
N ILE A 202 9.54 11.06 0.71
CA ILE A 202 8.63 10.78 1.82
C ILE A 202 9.38 10.96 3.13
N ASN A 203 8.74 11.62 4.09
CA ASN A 203 9.26 11.80 5.44
C ASN A 203 8.33 11.07 6.41
N PHE A 204 8.73 9.89 6.87
CA PHE A 204 7.90 9.08 7.76
C PHE A 204 7.74 9.69 9.16
N ASN A 205 8.50 10.73 9.53
CA ASN A 205 8.27 11.47 10.77
C ASN A 205 6.92 12.22 10.78
N GLN A 206 6.29 12.37 9.62
CA GLN A 206 4.93 12.92 9.50
C GLN A 206 3.83 11.86 9.66
N TYR A 207 4.21 10.60 9.84
CA TYR A 207 3.32 9.45 9.91
C TYR A 207 3.41 8.82 11.30
N ILE A 208 2.32 8.19 11.74
CA ILE A 208 2.33 7.36 12.94
C ILE A 208 2.80 5.96 12.58
N LYS A 209 3.95 5.55 13.11
CA LYS A 209 4.46 4.18 12.97
C LYS A 209 3.65 3.24 13.88
N THR A 210 3.15 2.16 13.32
CA THR A 210 2.34 1.16 14.02
C THR A 210 2.49 -0.20 13.32
N THR A 211 1.66 -1.19 13.66
CA THR A 211 1.68 -2.54 13.07
C THR A 211 0.64 -2.68 11.94
N GLN A 212 0.73 -3.77 11.18
CA GLN A 212 -0.27 -4.09 10.15
C GLN A 212 -1.63 -4.37 10.81
N GLU A 213 -1.62 -5.08 11.93
CA GLU A 213 -2.78 -5.49 12.71
C GLU A 213 -3.52 -4.27 13.30
N ASP A 214 -2.77 -3.34 13.90
CA ASP A 214 -3.34 -2.10 14.43
C ASP A 214 -3.99 -1.26 13.32
N ILE A 215 -3.37 -1.18 12.13
CA ILE A 215 -3.98 -0.47 10.99
C ILE A 215 -5.26 -1.16 10.53
N ALA A 216 -5.30 -2.49 10.51
CA ALA A 216 -6.50 -3.24 10.16
C ALA A 216 -7.64 -2.95 11.16
N GLU A 217 -7.33 -2.91 12.46
CA GLU A 217 -8.29 -2.54 13.51
C GLU A 217 -8.78 -1.10 13.37
N ILE A 218 -7.87 -0.13 13.20
CA ILE A 218 -8.19 1.28 13.00
C ILE A 218 -9.09 1.47 11.76
N LEU A 219 -8.78 0.79 10.65
CA LEU A 219 -9.61 0.81 9.45
C LEU A 219 -10.99 0.19 9.71
N HIS A 220 -11.04 -0.91 10.46
CA HIS A 220 -12.31 -1.55 10.83
C HIS A 220 -13.17 -0.61 11.69
N GLU A 221 -12.60 0.03 12.71
CA GLU A 221 -13.30 1.02 13.54
C GLU A 221 -13.83 2.20 12.72
N TYR A 222 -12.96 2.79 11.90
CA TYR A 222 -13.33 3.90 11.01
C TYR A 222 -14.46 3.49 10.06
N ARG A 223 -14.37 2.31 9.44
CA ARG A 223 -15.36 1.87 8.46
C ARG A 223 -16.68 1.45 9.11
N ARG A 224 -16.68 1.01 10.37
CA ARG A 224 -17.90 0.65 11.11
C ARG A 224 -18.71 1.88 11.50
N ASP A 225 -18.04 2.91 12.01
CA ASP A 225 -18.69 4.16 12.42
C ASP A 225 -17.81 5.39 12.11
N PRO A 226 -17.78 5.83 10.83
CA PRO A 226 -16.97 6.97 10.42
C PRO A 226 -17.26 8.26 11.20
N PRO A 227 -18.53 8.65 11.46
CA PRO A 227 -18.84 9.84 12.25
C PRO A 227 -18.31 9.78 13.69
N THR A 228 -18.36 8.62 14.35
CA THR A 228 -17.82 8.49 15.71
C THR A 228 -16.30 8.50 15.71
N TYR A 229 -15.67 7.79 14.78
CA TYR A 229 -14.22 7.79 14.63
C TYR A 229 -13.66 9.22 14.45
N VAL A 230 -14.21 9.98 13.50
CA VAL A 230 -13.74 11.35 13.21
C VAL A 230 -13.91 12.29 14.41
N ARG A 231 -14.98 12.11 15.21
CA ARG A 231 -15.19 12.88 16.45
C ARG A 231 -14.17 12.53 17.52
N ALA A 232 -13.81 11.26 17.67
CA ALA A 232 -12.79 10.82 18.62
C ALA A 232 -11.41 11.43 18.32
N GLN A 233 -11.13 11.76 17.06
CA GLN A 233 -9.92 12.47 16.63
C GLN A 233 -9.95 13.99 16.89
N GLY A 234 -10.92 14.49 17.67
CA GLY A 234 -11.01 15.90 18.07
C GLY A 234 -11.63 16.82 17.02
N ILE A 235 -12.17 16.29 15.92
CA ILE A 235 -12.95 17.08 14.95
C ILE A 235 -14.37 17.26 15.48
N ASN A 236 -14.54 18.28 16.31
CA ASN A 236 -15.85 18.80 16.64
C ASN A 236 -16.37 19.62 15.47
N THR A 237 -17.20 19.00 14.62
CA THR A 237 -18.07 19.80 13.77
C THR A 237 -18.97 20.60 14.71
N HIS A 238 -19.04 21.92 14.56
CA HIS A 238 -19.87 22.79 15.41
C HIS A 238 -21.39 22.52 15.26
N ARG A 239 -21.77 21.45 14.53
CA ARG A 239 -23.12 20.98 14.35
C ARG A 239 -23.31 19.68 15.12
N LYS A 240 -24.30 19.64 16.01
CA LYS A 240 -24.79 18.36 16.56
C LYS A 240 -25.08 17.43 15.38
N VAL A 241 -24.41 16.29 15.35
CA VAL A 241 -24.71 15.24 14.37
C VAL A 241 -26.15 14.80 14.62
N ASP A 242 -27.01 14.96 13.62
CA ASP A 242 -28.38 14.46 13.69
C ASP A 242 -28.37 12.94 13.95
N PRO A 243 -28.96 12.44 15.05
CA PRO A 243 -28.94 11.02 15.38
C PRO A 243 -29.52 10.13 14.27
N GLU A 244 -30.55 10.59 13.56
CA GLU A 244 -31.15 9.83 12.46
C GLU A 244 -30.20 9.74 11.25
N TRP A 245 -29.53 10.85 10.90
CA TRP A 245 -28.48 10.83 9.90
C TRP A 245 -27.32 9.89 10.29
N HIS A 246 -26.85 9.94 11.54
CA HIS A 246 -25.77 9.07 12.02
C HIS A 246 -26.18 7.59 11.91
N LYS A 247 -27.38 7.23 12.36
CA LYS A 247 -27.92 5.87 12.25
C LYS A 247 -27.97 5.40 10.79
N LYS A 248 -28.43 6.25 9.86
CA LYS A 248 -28.46 5.93 8.42
C LYS A 248 -27.06 5.72 7.85
N MET A 249 -26.09 6.54 8.26
CA MET A 249 -24.69 6.39 7.83
C MET A 249 -24.09 5.06 8.31
N VAL A 250 -24.22 4.74 9.60
CA VAL A 250 -23.71 3.46 10.15
C VAL A 250 -24.37 2.27 9.46
N ALA A 251 -25.68 2.31 9.22
CA ALA A 251 -26.37 1.23 8.50
C ALA A 251 -25.87 1.08 7.04
N ALA A 252 -25.62 2.18 6.34
CA ALA A 252 -25.08 2.16 4.98
C ALA A 252 -23.66 1.56 4.94
N PHE A 253 -22.80 1.95 5.89
CA PHE A 253 -21.44 1.41 6.01
C PHE A 253 -21.44 -0.07 6.43
N THR A 254 -22.33 -0.48 7.33
CA THR A 254 -22.49 -1.89 7.73
C THR A 254 -22.83 -2.75 6.51
N LYS A 255 -23.86 -2.36 5.74
CA LYS A 255 -24.24 -3.06 4.50
C LYS A 255 -23.14 -3.06 3.44
N MET A 256 -22.28 -2.02 3.43
CA MET A 256 -21.11 -1.97 2.56
C MET A 256 -20.04 -2.97 3.03
N LEU A 257 -19.75 -3.05 4.34
CA LEU A 257 -18.80 -3.99 4.91
C LEU A 257 -19.18 -5.45 4.66
N GLU A 258 -20.46 -5.79 4.75
CA GLU A 258 -20.97 -7.14 4.43
C GLU A 258 -20.62 -7.58 2.99
N LYS A 259 -20.54 -6.62 2.06
CA LYS A 259 -20.15 -6.83 0.65
C LYS A 259 -18.66 -6.71 0.38
N GLU A 260 -17.86 -6.37 1.39
CA GLU A 260 -16.40 -6.23 1.28
C GLU A 260 -15.74 -7.33 2.14
N ASN A 261 -16.20 -8.55 1.94
CA ASN A 261 -15.85 -9.75 2.70
C ASN A 261 -14.73 -10.59 2.06
N ASN A 262 -14.19 -10.14 0.93
CA ASN A 262 -13.13 -10.83 0.19
C ASN A 262 -11.89 -9.96 0.11
N PRO A 263 -11.08 -9.81 1.17
CA PRO A 263 -9.86 -9.00 1.14
C PRO A 263 -8.71 -9.71 0.41
N ILE A 264 -7.75 -8.94 -0.12
CA ILE A 264 -6.59 -9.50 -0.85
C ILE A 264 -5.68 -10.34 0.05
N GLU A 265 -5.57 -9.98 1.33
CA GLU A 265 -4.90 -10.74 2.38
C GLU A 265 -5.98 -11.32 3.30
N LEU A 266 -6.08 -12.65 3.38
CA LEU A 266 -7.07 -13.37 4.19
C LEU A 266 -6.56 -13.67 5.61
N GLU A 267 -5.25 -13.65 5.80
CA GLU A 267 -4.52 -13.93 7.04
C GLU A 267 -3.55 -12.80 7.36
#